data_AF-K9D261-F1
#
_entry.id   AF-K9D261-F1
#
_cell.length_a   1.000
_cell.length_b   1.000
_cell.length_c   1.000
_cell.angle_alpha   90.00
_cell.angle_beta   90.00
_cell.angle_gamma   90.00
#
_symmetry.space_group_name_H-M   'P 1'
#
loop_
_entity.id
_entity.type
_entity.pdbx_description
1 polymer ?
#
loop_
_entity_poly.entity_id
_entity_poly.type
_entity_poly.pdbx_seq_one_letter_code
_entity_poly.pdbx_strand_id
1 'polypeptide(L)'
;MKQRRRIYYTVSQRAEIWDRWQRGEAMSSIGRSFDRESSSAFSVISPTGGIRPADRKRGSRALSLAERDEISRRLSVSEPLRAIARRLGRSPSTISRKVRRNGDVARYRATASDQAAWDRALLPKPRKLACSPSLAQAVTAKLRRKWSPEQIGGWLRRSFPKEPHRQVSHEAIYRSLYIQARGDLKKELLEHLRARRTIRRSRTAPFPATGKAT
;
A
#
# COMPACT_ATOMS: atom_id res chain seq x y z
N MET A 1 -19.80 14.96 -28.85
CA MET A 1 -18.55 14.64 -28.12
C MET A 1 -18.17 13.19 -28.44
N LYS A 2 -16.98 12.92 -29.00
CA LYS A 2 -16.52 11.53 -29.25
C LYS A 2 -16.24 10.85 -27.90
N GLN A 3 -17.11 9.94 -27.48
CA GLN A 3 -16.87 9.11 -26.29
C GLN A 3 -15.63 8.24 -26.53
N ARG A 4 -14.57 8.48 -25.76
CA ARG A 4 -13.35 7.66 -25.82
C ARG A 4 -13.60 6.34 -25.06
N ARG A 5 -13.20 5.21 -25.66
CA ARG A 5 -13.28 3.90 -25.00
C ARG A 5 -12.47 3.88 -23.70
N ARG A 6 -13.02 3.22 -22.67
CA ARG A 6 -12.35 2.95 -21.39
C ARG A 6 -11.12 2.07 -21.64
N ILE A 7 -9.98 2.46 -21.08
CA ILE A 7 -8.74 1.67 -21.13
C ILE A 7 -8.48 1.05 -19.77
N TYR A 8 -7.99 -0.19 -19.79
CA TYR A 8 -7.37 -0.85 -18.66
C TYR A 8 -5.86 -0.82 -18.87
N TYR A 9 -5.15 -0.09 -18.01
CA TYR A 9 -3.68 -0.04 -18.08
C TYR A 9 -3.09 -1.38 -17.68
N THR A 10 -2.10 -1.84 -18.46
CA THR A 10 -1.28 -3.00 -18.10
C THR A 10 -0.44 -2.71 -16.86
N VAL A 11 0.14 -3.76 -16.26
CA VAL A 11 1.02 -3.61 -15.09
C VAL A 11 2.23 -2.71 -15.42
N SER A 12 2.82 -2.87 -16.60
CA SER A 12 3.95 -2.05 -17.07
C SER A 12 3.55 -0.58 -17.27
N GLN A 13 2.41 -0.32 -17.92
CA GLN A 13 1.92 1.05 -18.11
C GLN A 13 1.61 1.74 -16.77
N ARG A 14 1.02 1.01 -15.81
CA ARG A 14 0.81 1.55 -14.45
C ARG A 14 2.13 1.86 -13.77
N ALA A 15 3.15 1.01 -13.92
CA ALA A 15 4.47 1.26 -13.37
C ALA A 15 5.11 2.51 -13.99
N GLU A 16 5.00 2.68 -15.30
CA GLU A 16 5.51 3.86 -16.01
C GLU A 16 4.83 5.16 -15.56
N ILE A 17 3.50 5.15 -15.38
CA ILE A 17 2.74 6.28 -14.81
C ILE A 17 3.32 6.67 -13.44
N TRP A 18 3.62 5.66 -12.60
CA TRP A 18 4.21 5.89 -11.28
C TRP A 18 5.65 6.41 -11.36
N ASP A 19 6.47 5.91 -12.28
CA ASP A 19 7.84 6.37 -12.49
C ASP A 19 7.86 7.85 -12.90
N ARG A 20 7.04 8.23 -13.90
CA ARG A 20 6.90 9.62 -14.35
C ARG A 20 6.39 10.54 -13.23
N TRP A 21 5.40 10.09 -12.47
CA TRP A 21 4.90 10.83 -11.30
C TRP A 21 6.00 11.03 -10.24
N GLN A 22 6.79 9.99 -9.98
CA GLN A 22 7.92 10.07 -9.04
C GLN A 22 9.04 10.98 -9.54
N ARG A 23 9.29 11.06 -10.84
CA ARG A 23 10.21 12.06 -11.42
C ARG A 23 9.68 13.49 -11.29
N GLY A 24 8.39 13.66 -11.00
CA GLY A 24 7.78 14.97 -10.79
C GLY A 24 7.08 15.53 -12.03
N GLU A 25 6.87 14.71 -13.05
CA GLU A 25 6.13 15.10 -14.25
C GLU A 25 4.68 15.47 -13.91
N ALA A 26 4.15 16.50 -14.58
CA ALA A 26 2.76 16.91 -14.40
C ALA A 26 1.80 15.83 -14.95
N MET A 27 0.66 15.66 -14.28
CA MET A 27 -0.34 14.65 -14.65
C MET A 27 -0.87 14.82 -16.08
N SER A 28 -0.92 16.06 -16.58
CA SER A 28 -1.25 16.38 -17.96
C SER A 28 -0.21 15.84 -18.95
N SER A 29 1.08 15.92 -18.62
CA SER A 29 2.17 15.36 -19.42
C SER A 29 2.12 13.83 -19.43
N ILE A 30 1.89 13.23 -18.26
CA ILE A 30 1.75 11.77 -18.10
C ILE A 30 0.52 11.27 -18.88
N GLY A 31 -0.62 11.97 -18.80
CA GLY A 31 -1.79 11.61 -19.60
C GLY A 31 -1.50 11.65 -21.09
N ARG A 32 -0.86 12.73 -21.56
CA ARG A 32 -0.51 12.93 -22.98
C ARG A 32 0.37 11.82 -23.54
N SER A 33 1.29 11.25 -22.76
CA SER A 33 2.13 10.14 -23.23
C SER A 33 1.36 8.84 -23.50
N PHE A 34 0.10 8.73 -23.05
CA PHE A 34 -0.79 7.60 -23.32
C PHE A 34 -1.99 8.01 -24.19
N ASP A 35 -1.94 9.17 -24.85
CA ASP A 35 -3.05 9.78 -25.59
C ASP A 35 -4.30 10.01 -24.72
N ARG A 36 -4.10 10.40 -23.46
CA ARG A 36 -5.15 10.64 -22.47
C ARG A 36 -5.04 12.00 -21.79
N GLU A 37 -6.13 12.36 -21.13
CA GLU A 37 -6.17 13.53 -20.24
C GLU A 37 -5.54 13.22 -18.87
N SER A 38 -5.31 14.27 -18.09
CA SER A 38 -4.75 14.18 -16.73
C SER A 38 -5.60 13.32 -15.78
N SER A 39 -6.92 13.23 -16.03
CA SER A 39 -7.86 12.37 -15.29
C SER A 39 -7.47 10.90 -15.31
N SER A 40 -6.83 10.43 -16.38
CA SER A 40 -6.42 9.04 -16.52
C SER A 40 -5.26 8.69 -15.59
N ALA A 41 -4.21 9.51 -15.58
CA ALA A 41 -3.13 9.40 -14.60
C ALA A 41 -3.65 9.59 -13.15
N PHE A 42 -4.61 10.50 -12.94
CA PHE A 42 -5.24 10.72 -11.63
C PHE A 42 -5.94 9.48 -11.10
N SER A 43 -6.67 8.74 -11.95
CA SER A 43 -7.33 7.49 -11.54
C SER A 43 -6.36 6.42 -11.03
N VAL A 44 -5.12 6.42 -11.53
CA VAL A 44 -4.08 5.45 -11.13
C VAL A 44 -3.40 5.89 -9.83
N ILE A 45 -3.20 7.19 -9.64
CA ILE A 45 -2.38 7.78 -8.57
C ILE A 45 -3.21 8.11 -7.31
N SER A 46 -4.45 8.57 -7.49
CA SER A 46 -5.31 9.05 -6.39
C SER A 46 -5.73 8.00 -5.36
N PRO A 47 -5.94 6.70 -5.68
CA PRO A 47 -6.36 5.72 -4.68
C PRO A 47 -5.36 5.53 -3.54
N THR A 48 -4.07 5.78 -3.80
CA THR A 48 -3.00 5.73 -2.80
C THR A 48 -2.50 7.13 -2.42
N GLY A 49 -3.29 8.16 -2.70
CA GLY A 49 -3.02 9.53 -2.28
C GLY A 49 -1.75 10.12 -2.88
N GLY A 50 -1.31 9.67 -4.05
CA GLY A 50 -0.04 10.10 -4.64
C GLY A 50 1.20 9.39 -4.11
N ILE A 51 1.04 8.37 -3.25
CA ILE A 51 2.15 7.58 -2.70
C ILE A 51 2.21 6.25 -3.45
N ARG A 52 3.33 5.99 -4.13
CA ARG A 52 3.52 4.74 -4.87
C ARG A 52 3.43 3.55 -3.91
N PRO A 53 2.54 2.58 -4.16
CA PRO A 53 2.53 1.32 -3.43
C PRO A 53 3.88 0.62 -3.54
N ALA A 54 4.33 -0.02 -2.47
CA ALA A 54 5.50 -0.89 -2.56
C ALA A 54 5.16 -2.10 -3.44
N ASP A 55 6.11 -2.50 -4.28
CA ASP A 55 5.97 -3.72 -5.07
C ASP A 55 5.86 -4.92 -4.14
N ARG A 56 4.84 -5.75 -4.39
CA ARG A 56 4.65 -6.97 -3.63
C ARG A 56 5.74 -7.95 -4.01
N LYS A 57 6.58 -8.32 -3.04
CA LYS A 57 7.60 -9.34 -3.20
C LYS A 57 7.32 -10.49 -2.25
N ARG A 58 7.53 -11.71 -2.73
CA ARG A 58 7.53 -12.89 -1.84
C ARG A 58 8.85 -12.91 -1.08
N GLY A 59 8.80 -13.31 0.19
CA GLY A 59 10.02 -13.56 0.94
C GLY A 59 10.79 -14.73 0.31
N SER A 60 12.13 -14.72 0.40
CA SER A 60 13.00 -15.75 -0.18
C SER A 60 12.69 -17.17 0.33
N ARG A 61 12.15 -17.29 1.55
CA ARG A 61 11.76 -18.56 2.17
C ARG A 61 10.31 -18.99 1.88
N ALA A 62 9.56 -18.19 1.12
CA ALA A 62 8.20 -18.55 0.76
C ALA A 62 8.21 -19.68 -0.27
N LEU A 63 7.25 -20.61 -0.16
CA LEU A 63 7.06 -21.61 -1.21
C LEU A 63 6.72 -20.93 -2.53
N SER A 64 7.24 -21.44 -3.65
CA SER A 64 6.88 -21.04 -5.01
C SER A 64 5.53 -21.62 -5.41
N LEU A 65 4.96 -21.17 -6.53
CA LEU A 65 3.74 -21.77 -7.07
C LEU A 65 3.99 -23.24 -7.44
N ALA A 66 5.10 -23.54 -8.11
CA ALA A 66 5.50 -24.90 -8.47
C ALA A 66 5.62 -25.82 -7.25
N GLU A 67 6.20 -25.33 -6.15
CA GLU A 67 6.27 -26.09 -4.88
C GLU A 67 4.87 -26.32 -4.29
N ARG A 68 3.95 -25.34 -4.38
CA ARG A 68 2.56 -25.53 -3.93
C ARG A 68 1.82 -26.54 -4.80
N ASP A 69 2.04 -26.53 -6.11
CA ASP A 69 1.43 -27.48 -7.06
C ASP A 69 1.93 -28.90 -6.81
N GLU A 70 3.23 -29.08 -6.56
CA GLU A 70 3.79 -30.38 -6.19
C GLU A 70 3.16 -30.87 -4.88
N ILE A 71 3.05 -30.02 -3.84
CA ILE A 71 2.34 -30.40 -2.61
C ILE A 71 0.92 -30.86 -2.92
N SER A 72 0.17 -30.11 -3.74
CA SER A 72 -1.22 -30.47 -4.09
C SER A 72 -1.32 -31.83 -4.79
N ARG A 73 -0.44 -32.11 -5.76
CA ARG A 73 -0.41 -33.39 -6.50
C ARG A 73 -0.02 -34.58 -5.62
N ARG A 74 0.87 -34.36 -4.64
CA ARG A 74 1.32 -35.42 -3.74
C ARG A 74 0.29 -35.74 -2.65
N LEU A 75 -0.43 -34.73 -2.18
CA LEU A 75 -1.55 -34.94 -1.26
C LEU A 75 -2.71 -35.70 -1.92
N SER A 76 -2.96 -35.51 -3.22
CA SER A 76 -4.01 -36.27 -3.92
C SER A 76 -3.70 -37.76 -4.08
N VAL A 77 -2.43 -38.17 -3.96
CA VAL A 77 -2.01 -39.57 -3.92
C VAL A 77 -1.70 -40.05 -2.50
N SER A 78 -2.18 -39.31 -1.48
CA SER A 78 -2.04 -39.65 -0.06
C SER A 78 -0.60 -39.80 0.43
N GLU A 79 0.35 -39.12 -0.20
CA GLU A 79 1.76 -39.19 0.20
C GLU A 79 1.99 -38.50 1.56
N PRO A 80 2.79 -39.08 2.48
CA PRO A 80 3.01 -38.48 3.79
C PRO A 80 3.77 -37.16 3.69
N LEU A 81 3.38 -36.17 4.51
CA LEU A 81 3.96 -34.81 4.51
C LEU A 81 5.49 -34.79 4.64
N ARG A 82 6.08 -35.76 5.35
CA ARG A 82 7.54 -35.89 5.51
C ARG A 82 8.23 -36.30 4.21
N ALA A 83 7.60 -37.13 3.38
CA ALA A 83 8.14 -37.53 2.08
C ALA A 83 8.08 -36.34 1.09
N ILE A 84 6.94 -35.64 1.05
CA ILE A 84 6.78 -34.41 0.27
C ILE A 84 7.85 -33.37 0.64
N ALA A 85 8.10 -33.20 1.94
CA ALA A 85 9.10 -32.27 2.44
C ALA A 85 10.53 -32.62 2.00
N ARG A 86 10.93 -33.90 2.08
CA ARG A 86 12.23 -34.37 1.57
C ARG A 86 12.37 -34.12 0.07
N ARG A 87 11.34 -34.44 -0.71
CA ARG A 87 11.32 -34.24 -2.17
C ARG A 87 11.52 -32.78 -2.57
N LEU A 88 10.94 -31.85 -1.81
CA LEU A 88 11.06 -30.41 -2.06
C LEU A 88 12.29 -29.76 -1.41
N GLY A 89 13.11 -30.52 -0.66
CA GLY A 89 14.22 -29.95 0.11
C GLY A 89 13.75 -28.95 1.18
N ARG A 90 12.56 -29.15 1.75
CA ARG A 90 11.95 -28.28 2.76
C ARG A 90 11.79 -28.99 4.10
N SER A 91 11.67 -28.22 5.18
CA SER A 91 11.37 -28.79 6.48
C SER A 91 9.92 -29.36 6.51
N PRO A 92 9.67 -30.52 7.15
CA PRO A 92 8.31 -31.05 7.31
C PRO A 92 7.36 -30.07 7.99
N SER A 93 7.88 -29.25 8.93
CA SER A 93 7.09 -28.23 9.61
C SER A 93 6.59 -27.13 8.66
N THR A 94 7.34 -26.82 7.59
CA THR A 94 6.92 -25.85 6.56
C THR A 94 5.71 -26.38 5.80
N ILE A 95 5.77 -27.63 5.33
CA ILE A 95 4.70 -28.26 4.57
C ILE A 95 3.46 -28.44 5.45
N SER A 96 3.62 -28.96 6.67
CA SER A 96 2.52 -29.12 7.62
C SER A 96 1.81 -27.80 7.93
N ARG A 97 2.57 -26.74 8.23
CA ARG A 97 1.99 -25.40 8.47
C ARG A 97 1.29 -24.85 7.22
N LYS A 98 1.83 -25.11 6.03
CA LYS A 98 1.24 -24.65 4.76
C LYS A 98 -0.11 -25.32 4.51
N VAL A 99 -0.20 -26.64 4.69
CA VAL A 99 -1.42 -27.42 4.48
C VAL A 99 -2.48 -27.00 5.50
N ARG A 100 -2.17 -27.07 6.80
CA ARG A 100 -3.08 -26.67 7.89
C ARG A 100 -3.63 -25.25 7.75
N ARG A 101 -2.84 -24.32 7.22
CA ARG A 101 -3.26 -22.92 7.06
C ARG A 101 -4.25 -22.71 5.91
N ASN A 102 -4.28 -23.59 4.92
CA ASN A 102 -5.12 -23.43 3.73
C ASN A 102 -6.16 -24.55 3.62
N GLY A 103 -6.67 -24.99 4.78
CA GLY A 103 -7.61 -26.10 4.92
C GLY A 103 -6.93 -27.28 5.59
N ASP A 104 -6.89 -28.40 4.87
CA ASP A 104 -6.41 -29.69 5.33
C ASP A 104 -5.83 -30.46 4.13
N VAL A 105 -5.42 -31.72 4.34
CA VAL A 105 -4.86 -32.56 3.29
C VAL A 105 -5.84 -32.76 2.12
N ALA A 106 -7.14 -32.92 2.42
CA ALA A 106 -8.16 -33.24 1.42
C ALA A 106 -8.58 -32.02 0.57
N ARG A 107 -8.57 -30.82 1.16
CA ARG A 107 -9.04 -29.57 0.53
C ARG A 107 -7.90 -28.68 0.05
N TYR A 108 -6.64 -29.06 0.29
CA TYR A 108 -5.51 -28.27 -0.16
C TYR A 108 -5.50 -28.12 -1.69
N ARG A 109 -5.57 -26.87 -2.16
CA ARG A 109 -5.45 -26.50 -3.57
C ARG A 109 -4.35 -25.47 -3.74
N ALA A 110 -3.43 -25.74 -4.66
CA ALA A 110 -2.25 -24.90 -4.84
C ALA A 110 -2.57 -23.46 -5.26
N THR A 111 -3.47 -23.27 -6.23
CA THR A 111 -3.91 -21.96 -6.73
C THR A 111 -4.56 -21.11 -5.63
N ALA A 112 -5.53 -21.67 -4.90
CA ALA A 112 -6.18 -21.00 -3.76
C ALA A 112 -5.17 -20.66 -2.65
N SER A 113 -4.25 -21.59 -2.37
CA SER A 113 -3.18 -21.45 -1.39
C SER A 113 -2.11 -20.42 -1.81
N ASP A 114 -1.96 -20.19 -3.10
CA ASP A 114 -1.09 -19.17 -3.69
C ASP A 114 -1.73 -17.79 -3.62
N GLN A 115 -2.98 -17.67 -4.09
CA GLN A 115 -3.78 -16.45 -4.02
C GLN A 115 -3.94 -15.98 -2.56
N ALA A 116 -4.31 -16.87 -1.64
CA ALA A 116 -4.40 -16.54 -0.22
C ALA A 116 -3.04 -16.13 0.38
N ALA A 117 -1.91 -16.62 -0.13
CA ALA A 117 -0.60 -16.13 0.30
C ALA A 117 -0.33 -14.71 -0.22
N TRP A 118 -0.74 -14.44 -1.46
CA TRP A 118 -0.63 -13.13 -2.09
C TRP A 118 -1.52 -12.07 -1.42
N ASP A 119 -2.74 -12.43 -1.04
CA ASP A 119 -3.67 -11.54 -0.34
C ASP A 119 -3.23 -11.29 1.10
N ARG A 120 -2.71 -12.30 1.81
CA ARG A 120 -2.14 -12.07 3.15
C ARG A 120 -0.90 -11.20 3.11
N ALA A 121 -0.15 -11.17 2.01
CA ALA A 121 0.96 -10.23 1.85
C ALA A 121 0.48 -8.76 1.79
N LEU A 122 -0.80 -8.53 1.48
CA LEU A 122 -1.41 -7.20 1.57
C LEU A 122 -1.76 -6.78 2.98
N LEU A 123 -2.11 -7.73 3.88
CA LEU A 123 -2.66 -7.43 5.20
C LEU A 123 -1.71 -6.51 5.96
N PRO A 124 -2.00 -5.20 6.00
CA PRO A 124 -1.09 -4.25 6.61
C PRO A 124 -1.15 -4.46 8.11
N LYS A 125 -0.01 -4.30 8.80
CA LYS A 125 -0.04 -4.18 10.25
C LYS A 125 -1.04 -3.08 10.62
N PRO A 126 -1.91 -3.29 11.62
CA PRO A 126 -2.85 -2.28 12.02
C PRO A 126 -2.07 -1.02 12.42
N ARG A 127 -2.51 0.11 11.88
CA ARG A 127 -1.73 1.36 11.94
C ARG A 127 -1.91 1.97 13.32
N LYS A 128 -0.87 2.62 13.84
CA LYS A 128 -0.91 3.20 15.19
C LYS A 128 -2.10 4.15 15.42
N LEU A 129 -2.46 4.97 14.42
CA LEU A 129 -3.60 5.88 14.52
C LEU A 129 -4.95 5.15 14.52
N ALA A 130 -5.09 4.04 13.77
CA ALA A 130 -6.27 3.19 13.85
C ALA A 130 -6.40 2.48 15.21
N CYS A 131 -5.27 2.06 15.80
CA CYS A 131 -5.25 1.36 17.09
C CYS A 131 -5.39 2.28 18.31
N SER A 132 -5.27 3.60 18.14
CA SER A 132 -5.26 4.55 19.25
C SER A 132 -6.16 5.76 18.96
N PRO A 133 -7.46 5.68 19.30
CA PRO A 133 -8.41 6.76 19.08
C PRO A 133 -8.01 8.08 19.76
N SER A 134 -7.44 8.01 20.97
CA SER A 134 -6.97 9.19 21.70
C SER A 134 -5.83 9.92 20.96
N LEU A 135 -4.88 9.16 20.40
CA LEU A 135 -3.80 9.72 19.60
C LEU A 135 -4.33 10.35 18.30
N ALA A 136 -5.28 9.68 17.62
CA ALA A 136 -5.92 10.21 16.41
C ALA A 136 -6.69 11.51 16.70
N GLN A 137 -7.37 11.59 17.85
CA GLN A 137 -8.07 12.80 18.30
C GLN A 137 -7.09 13.94 18.60
N ALA A 138 -5.96 13.66 19.25
CA ALA A 138 -4.93 14.66 19.54
C ALA A 138 -4.34 15.24 18.24
N VAL A 139 -4.01 14.36 17.28
CA VAL A 139 -3.53 14.78 15.95
C VAL A 139 -4.59 15.62 15.24
N THR A 140 -5.85 15.19 15.24
CA THR A 140 -6.98 15.90 14.64
C THR A 140 -7.16 17.31 15.22
N ALA A 141 -7.12 17.44 16.55
CA ALA A 141 -7.26 18.72 17.24
C ALA A 141 -6.12 19.69 16.87
N LYS A 142 -4.89 19.20 16.76
CA LYS A 142 -3.73 20.03 16.34
C LYS A 142 -3.81 20.41 14.86
N LEU A 143 -4.24 19.51 13.98
CA LEU A 143 -4.45 19.83 12.57
C LEU A 143 -5.48 20.94 12.40
N ARG A 144 -6.61 20.89 13.12
CA ARG A 144 -7.62 21.98 13.12
C ARG A 144 -7.06 23.33 13.56
N ARG A 145 -6.06 23.33 14.44
CA ARG A 145 -5.31 24.52 14.86
C ARG A 145 -4.23 24.94 13.85
N LYS A 146 -4.22 24.38 12.64
CA LYS A 146 -3.28 24.66 11.55
C LYS A 146 -1.82 24.28 11.87
N TRP A 147 -1.61 23.31 12.75
CA TRP A 147 -0.28 22.74 12.98
C TRP A 147 0.10 21.84 11.81
N SER A 148 1.35 21.95 11.34
CA SER A 148 1.90 21.01 10.35
C SER A 148 2.12 19.62 10.94
N PRO A 149 2.03 18.54 10.14
CA PRO A 149 2.36 17.18 10.58
C PRO A 149 3.73 17.05 11.27
N GLU A 150 4.73 17.81 10.81
CA GLU A 150 6.06 17.90 11.42
C GLU A 150 6.00 18.49 12.83
N GLN A 151 5.29 19.60 13.02
CA GLN A 151 5.10 20.22 14.33
C GLN A 151 4.36 19.28 15.29
N ILE A 152 3.35 18.57 14.81
CA ILE A 152 2.58 17.60 15.60
C ILE A 152 3.49 16.44 16.04
N GLY A 153 4.22 15.84 15.11
CA GLY A 153 5.14 14.75 15.42
C GLY A 153 6.23 15.16 16.40
N GLY A 154 6.78 16.37 16.24
CA GLY A 154 7.76 16.94 17.17
C GLY A 154 7.18 17.22 18.57
N TRP A 155 5.96 17.77 18.64
CA TRP A 155 5.24 17.99 19.89
C TRP A 155 4.97 16.68 20.62
N LEU A 156 4.45 15.66 19.94
CA LEU A 156 4.19 14.35 20.54
C LEU A 156 5.46 13.73 21.13
N ARG A 157 6.61 13.85 20.44
CA ARG A 157 7.89 13.35 20.94
C ARG A 157 8.34 14.07 22.21
N ARG A 158 8.13 15.39 22.29
CA ARG A 158 8.50 16.19 23.47
C ARG A 158 7.54 15.98 24.64
N SER A 159 6.24 15.85 24.38
CA SER A 159 5.23 15.67 25.43
C SER A 159 5.21 14.26 26.00
N PHE A 160 5.61 13.24 25.24
CA PHE A 160 5.54 11.84 25.64
C PHE A 160 6.86 11.08 25.42
N PRO A 161 8.01 11.55 25.95
CA PRO A 161 9.33 11.02 25.60
C PRO A 161 9.51 9.53 25.95
N LYS A 162 8.92 9.06 27.07
CA LYS A 162 9.00 7.67 27.55
C LYS A 162 7.83 6.79 27.10
N GLU A 163 6.92 7.30 26.28
CA GLU A 163 5.72 6.58 25.84
C GLU A 163 5.67 6.46 24.32
N PRO A 164 6.43 5.53 23.71
CA PRO A 164 6.48 5.38 22.25
C PRO A 164 5.11 5.12 21.63
N HIS A 165 4.20 4.48 22.35
CA HIS A 165 2.84 4.18 21.88
C HIS A 165 2.01 5.45 21.64
N ARG A 166 2.31 6.57 22.32
CA ARG A 166 1.67 7.89 22.14
C ARG A 166 2.39 8.78 21.11
N GLN A 167 3.49 8.31 20.52
CA GLN A 167 4.22 9.05 19.49
C GLN A 167 3.87 8.55 18.09
N VAL A 168 3.75 9.46 17.12
CA VAL A 168 3.61 9.15 15.70
C VAL A 168 4.52 10.05 14.87
N SER A 169 5.11 9.51 13.80
CA SER A 169 5.92 10.30 12.88
C SER A 169 5.05 11.16 11.96
N HIS A 170 5.58 12.30 11.52
CA HIS A 170 4.90 13.17 10.55
C HIS A 170 4.60 12.45 9.23
N GLU A 171 5.47 11.55 8.79
CA GLU A 171 5.22 10.67 7.64
C GLU A 171 4.01 9.76 7.83
N ALA A 172 3.80 9.23 9.04
CA ALA A 172 2.62 8.43 9.32
C ALA A 172 1.34 9.28 9.29
N ILE A 173 1.39 10.50 9.84
CA ILE A 173 0.29 11.48 9.76
C ILE A 173 -0.02 11.80 8.28
N TYR A 174 0.98 12.14 7.47
CA TYR A 174 0.79 12.40 6.04
C TYR A 174 0.18 11.23 5.30
N ARG A 175 0.71 10.02 5.52
CA ARG A 175 0.19 8.84 4.84
C ARG A 175 -1.26 8.54 5.24
N SER A 176 -1.66 8.84 6.48
CA SER A 176 -3.05 8.70 6.95
C SER A 176 -3.97 9.80 6.40
N LEU A 177 -3.47 11.01 6.16
CA LEU A 177 -4.23 12.08 5.51
C LEU A 177 -4.40 11.86 4.00
N TYR A 178 -3.38 11.37 3.29
CA TYR A 178 -3.45 11.21 1.84
C TYR A 178 -4.09 9.89 1.38
N ILE A 179 -3.92 8.80 2.13
CA ILE A 179 -4.48 7.50 1.76
C ILE A 179 -5.79 7.32 2.50
N GLN A 180 -6.87 7.80 1.91
CA GLN A 180 -8.21 7.79 2.51
C GLN A 180 -8.75 6.37 2.77
N ALA A 181 -8.34 5.39 1.96
CA ALA A 181 -8.65 3.97 2.18
C ALA A 181 -8.15 3.41 3.54
N ARG A 182 -7.40 4.19 4.31
CA ARG A 182 -6.95 3.82 5.67
C ARG A 182 -8.01 4.05 6.74
N GLY A 183 -8.90 5.02 6.58
CA GLY A 183 -9.90 5.38 7.58
C GLY A 183 -9.35 5.95 8.91
N ASP A 184 -8.03 6.10 9.06
CA ASP A 184 -7.41 6.57 10.32
C ASP A 184 -7.76 8.03 10.68
N LEU A 185 -7.99 8.88 9.67
CA LEU A 185 -8.21 10.32 9.79
C LEU A 185 -9.23 10.78 8.73
N LYS A 186 -10.07 11.77 9.06
CA LYS A 186 -11.07 12.32 8.14
C LYS A 186 -10.43 13.10 6.98
N LYS A 187 -11.01 13.00 5.77
CA LYS A 187 -10.56 13.68 4.55
C LYS A 187 -10.51 15.20 4.68
N GLU A 188 -11.48 15.78 5.38
CA GLU A 188 -11.62 17.22 5.65
C GLU A 188 -10.36 17.83 6.29
N LEU A 189 -9.57 17.02 7.02
CA LEU A 189 -8.36 17.51 7.68
C LEU A 189 -7.27 17.95 6.70
N LEU A 190 -7.37 17.58 5.42
CA LEU A 190 -6.48 18.08 4.37
C LEU A 190 -6.62 19.60 4.16
N GLU A 191 -7.77 20.20 4.45
CA GLU A 191 -8.04 21.64 4.28
C GLU A 191 -7.23 22.52 5.24
N HIS A 192 -6.80 21.93 6.36
CA HIS A 192 -5.96 22.60 7.35
C HIS A 192 -4.47 22.55 6.99
N LEU A 193 -4.07 21.77 5.97
CA LEU A 193 -2.71 21.79 5.46
C LEU A 193 -2.49 23.03 4.59
N ARG A 194 -1.29 23.63 4.66
CA ARG A 194 -0.92 24.83 3.88
C ARG A 194 -1.16 24.67 2.37
N ALA A 195 -0.84 23.50 1.83
CA ALA A 195 -0.96 23.24 0.39
C ALA A 195 -2.37 22.79 -0.05
N ARG A 196 -3.27 22.44 0.90
CA ARG A 196 -4.65 21.95 0.67
C ARG A 196 -4.81 20.91 -0.46
N ARG A 197 -3.79 20.09 -0.69
CA ARG A 197 -3.79 19.12 -1.80
C ARG A 197 -4.55 17.85 -1.42
N THR A 198 -5.27 17.29 -2.39
CA THR A 198 -5.94 15.99 -2.25
C THR A 198 -4.98 14.80 -2.42
N ILE A 199 -3.88 15.00 -3.14
CA ILE A 199 -2.83 13.99 -3.35
C ILE A 199 -1.45 14.56 -3.01
N ARG A 200 -0.56 13.70 -2.54
CA ARG A 200 0.84 14.03 -2.26
C ARG A 200 1.62 14.11 -3.57
N ARG A 201 2.28 15.25 -3.82
CA ARG A 201 3.23 15.38 -4.94
C ARG A 201 4.55 14.66 -4.65
N SER A 202 5.26 14.27 -5.71
CA SER A 202 6.65 13.86 -5.59
C SER A 202 7.49 14.96 -4.95
N ARG A 203 8.51 14.56 -4.19
CA ARG A 203 9.51 15.47 -3.60
C ARG A 203 10.38 16.12 -4.66
N THR A 204 10.57 15.46 -5.80
CA THR A 204 11.35 15.97 -6.93
C THR A 204 10.51 16.80 -7.89
N ALA A 205 9.19 16.87 -7.67
CA ALA A 205 8.33 17.69 -8.51
C ALA A 205 8.71 19.16 -8.36
N PRO A 206 8.90 19.90 -9.47
CA PRO A 206 9.14 21.33 -9.39
C PRO A 206 8.00 21.99 -8.63
N PHE A 207 8.34 23.01 -7.83
CA PHE A 207 7.34 23.89 -7.27
C PHE A 207 6.51 24.44 -8.44
N PRO A 208 5.17 24.45 -8.34
CA PRO A 208 4.37 25.07 -9.38
C PRO A 208 4.85 26.50 -9.52
N ALA A 209 5.31 26.88 -10.72
CA ALA A 209 5.54 28.28 -11.04
C ALA A 209 4.23 29.02 -10.72
N THR A 210 4.30 29.97 -9.79
CA THR A 210 3.20 30.89 -9.53
C THR A 210 2.99 31.70 -10.80
N GLY A 211 2.09 31.23 -11.66
CA GLY A 211 1.55 32.04 -12.74
C GLY A 211 0.75 33.18 -12.11
N LYS A 212 1.40 34.32 -11.90
CA LYS A 212 0.69 35.60 -11.87
C LYS A 212 0.16 35.82 -13.28
N ALA A 213 -1.14 35.62 -13.47
CA ALA A 213 -1.85 36.27 -14.57
C ALA A 213 -2.16 37.69 -14.07
N THR A 214 -1.34 38.64 -14.53
CA THR A 214 -1.78 40.03 -14.73
C THR A 214 -2.79 40.07 -15.85
#